data_AF-A0A7M3WZR3-F1
#
_entry.id   AF-A0A7M3WZR3-F1
#
_cell.length_a   1.000
_cell.length_b   1.000
_cell.length_c   1.000
_cell.angle_alpha   90.00
_cell.angle_beta   90.00
_cell.angle_gamma   90.00
#
_symmetry.space_group_name_H-M   'P 1'
#
loop_
_entity.id
_entity.type
_entity.pdbx_description
1 polymer ?
#
loop_
_entity_poly.entity_id
_entity_poly.type
_entity_poly.pdbx_seq_one_letter_code
_entity_poly.pdbx_strand_id
1 'polypeptide(L)'
;MANGPGNQKRRATIGGPTFAENMISVIRGLFMEEVLNANASILVAQVRQADASHKIDTTHHLLRGKHFNGPSRVVYLGDVSKALLAQLSQPETPVFHEGPGYNEQRWKMKTTSSGLTIDIHSTAYWGWGLLTSGYLNIITLEGPLNERARLVLDMTSSLGQSPWEMAHPNSAEKWLKRSYPSLDLKHN
;
A
#
# COMPACT_ATOMS: atom_id res chain seq x y z
N MET A 1 -38.05 21.66 69.11
CA MET A 1 -37.08 22.35 68.23
C MET A 1 -36.47 21.32 67.30
N ALA A 2 -36.67 21.49 66.01
CA ALA A 2 -36.34 20.52 64.96
C ALA A 2 -34.85 20.59 64.57
N ASN A 3 -34.19 19.44 64.47
CA ASN A 3 -32.88 19.30 63.83
C ASN A 3 -33.06 18.57 62.50
N GLY A 4 -32.72 19.27 61.40
CA GLY A 4 -32.86 18.81 60.03
C GLY A 4 -31.82 17.77 59.60
N PRO A 5 -32.04 17.10 58.46
CA PRO A 5 -31.22 15.98 58.02
C PRO A 5 -29.88 16.45 57.41
N GLY A 6 -28.81 15.73 57.74
CA GLY A 6 -27.46 15.93 57.23
C GLY A 6 -27.35 15.68 55.73
N ASN A 7 -26.70 16.61 55.03
CA ASN A 7 -26.49 16.58 53.60
C ASN A 7 -25.27 15.70 53.25
N GLN A 8 -25.50 14.45 52.87
CA GLN A 8 -24.47 13.52 52.44
C GLN A 8 -24.11 13.79 50.97
N LYS A 9 -23.00 14.50 50.73
CA LYS A 9 -22.44 14.72 49.38
C LYS A 9 -22.12 13.36 48.73
N ARG A 10 -22.91 12.96 47.73
CA ARG A 10 -22.61 11.83 46.84
C ARG A 10 -21.33 12.13 46.05
N ARG A 11 -20.27 11.34 46.26
CA ARG A 11 -19.10 11.30 45.39
C ARG A 11 -19.54 10.78 44.02
N ALA A 12 -19.28 11.56 42.97
CA ALA A 12 -19.42 11.09 41.59
C ALA A 12 -18.38 9.99 41.35
N THR A 13 -18.86 8.78 41.05
CA THR A 13 -18.05 7.68 40.52
C THR A 13 -17.60 8.07 39.12
N ILE A 14 -16.29 8.16 38.93
CA ILE A 14 -15.65 8.29 37.62
C ILE A 14 -15.90 6.95 36.91
N GLY A 15 -16.89 6.91 36.02
CA GLY A 15 -17.14 5.73 35.18
C GLY A 15 -15.95 5.52 34.25
N GLY A 16 -15.39 4.31 34.28
CA GLY A 16 -14.34 3.92 33.33
C GLY A 16 -14.87 3.92 31.89
N PRO A 17 -13.98 3.96 30.90
CA PRO A 17 -14.37 4.01 29.49
C PRO A 17 -15.22 2.78 29.12
N THR A 18 -16.29 3.04 28.39
CA THR A 18 -17.20 2.04 27.85
C THR A 18 -16.50 1.14 26.84
N PHE A 19 -17.06 -0.03 26.56
CA PHE A 19 -16.53 -0.95 25.55
C PHE A 19 -16.37 -0.29 24.17
N ALA A 20 -17.30 0.60 23.78
CA ALA A 20 -17.21 1.36 22.55
C ALA A 20 -16.03 2.34 22.54
N GLU A 21 -15.78 3.03 23.65
CA GLU A 21 -14.62 3.93 23.79
C GLU A 21 -13.29 3.16 23.77
N ASN A 22 -13.24 1.99 24.39
CA ASN A 22 -12.07 1.10 24.32
C ASN A 22 -11.84 0.59 22.91
N MET A 23 -12.89 0.19 22.17
CA MET A 23 -12.77 -0.21 20.78
C MET A 23 -12.31 0.94 19.88
N ILE A 24 -12.85 2.14 20.06
CA ILE A 24 -12.42 3.33 19.31
C ILE A 24 -10.96 3.66 19.64
N SER A 25 -10.53 3.50 20.89
CA SER A 25 -9.14 3.70 21.31
C SER A 25 -8.20 2.66 20.68
N VAL A 26 -8.56 1.37 20.67
CA VAL A 26 -7.79 0.30 20.03
C VAL A 26 -7.71 0.52 18.52
N ILE A 27 -8.84 0.85 17.89
CA ILE A 27 -8.91 1.15 16.46
C ILE A 27 -8.03 2.38 16.14
N ARG A 28 -8.13 3.45 16.93
CA ARG A 28 -7.25 4.63 16.79
C ARG A 28 -5.79 4.31 17.04
N GLY A 29 -5.48 3.42 17.98
CA GLY A 29 -4.12 2.96 18.29
C GLY A 29 -3.51 2.18 17.11
N LEU A 30 -4.26 1.24 16.54
CA LEU A 30 -3.87 0.51 15.34
C LEU A 30 -3.71 1.44 14.12
N PHE A 31 -4.64 2.38 13.93
CA PHE A 31 -4.52 3.40 12.88
C PHE A 31 -3.34 4.34 13.09
N MET A 32 -3.01 4.69 14.33
CA MET A 32 -1.84 5.54 14.62
C MET A 32 -0.52 4.78 14.48
N GLU A 33 -0.46 3.50 14.85
CA GLU A 33 0.73 2.67 14.60
C GLU A 33 1.02 2.55 13.10
N GLU A 34 -0.02 2.40 12.27
CA GLU A 34 0.12 2.34 10.81
C GLU A 34 0.63 3.67 10.21
N VAL A 35 0.26 4.81 10.80
CA VAL A 35 0.66 6.16 10.35
C VAL A 35 1.99 6.64 10.95
N LEU A 36 2.38 6.16 12.13
CA LEU A 36 3.60 6.56 12.85
C LEU A 36 4.72 5.51 12.82
N ASN A 37 4.57 4.43 12.04
CA ASN A 37 5.61 3.42 11.94
C ASN A 37 6.87 4.01 11.28
N ALA A 38 7.85 4.40 12.08
CA ALA A 38 9.17 4.87 11.60
C ALA A 38 9.85 3.84 10.68
N ASN A 39 9.44 2.57 10.76
CA ASN A 39 9.99 1.46 9.99
C ASN A 39 9.24 1.19 8.69
N ALA A 40 8.12 1.88 8.40
CA ALA A 40 7.37 1.67 7.17
C ALA A 40 7.15 2.97 6.37
N SER A 41 6.98 2.83 5.06
CA SER A 41 6.56 3.90 4.15
C SER A 41 5.59 3.32 3.15
N ILE A 42 4.45 3.96 2.96
CA ILE A 42 3.44 3.56 1.96
C ILE A 42 3.38 4.65 0.89
N LEU A 43 3.62 4.26 -0.35
CA LEU A 43 3.72 5.17 -1.49
C LEU A 43 2.66 4.81 -2.52
N VAL A 44 2.00 5.82 -3.08
CA VAL A 44 0.96 5.66 -4.09
C VAL A 44 1.48 6.19 -5.42
N ALA A 45 1.79 5.30 -6.35
CA ALA A 45 2.44 5.65 -7.61
C ALA A 45 1.56 5.36 -8.83
N GLN A 46 1.47 6.31 -9.74
CA GLN A 46 0.77 6.19 -11.01
C GLN A 46 1.60 5.33 -11.99
N VAL A 47 1.00 4.25 -12.48
CA VAL A 47 1.55 3.48 -13.61
C VAL A 47 1.20 4.20 -14.91
N ARG A 48 2.18 4.43 -15.79
CA ARG A 48 1.93 5.08 -17.10
C ARG A 48 2.14 4.15 -18.27
N GLN A 49 3.12 3.26 -18.16
CA GLN A 49 3.46 2.30 -19.20
C GLN A 49 3.41 0.89 -18.66
N ALA A 50 2.78 -0.01 -19.42
CA ALA A 50 2.63 -1.40 -19.06
C ALA A 50 2.75 -2.27 -20.31
N ASP A 51 3.41 -3.42 -20.20
CA ASP A 51 3.65 -4.34 -21.31
C ASP A 51 3.72 -5.80 -20.84
N ALA A 52 3.58 -6.72 -21.80
CA ALA A 52 3.68 -8.17 -21.63
C ALA A 52 5.14 -8.67 -21.49
N SER A 53 5.96 -7.98 -20.70
CA SER A 53 7.40 -8.31 -20.53
C SER A 53 7.66 -9.38 -19.48
N HIS A 54 6.68 -9.71 -18.64
CA HIS A 54 6.85 -10.61 -17.51
C HIS A 54 5.75 -11.66 -17.44
N LYS A 55 6.06 -12.73 -16.71
CA LYS A 55 5.18 -13.84 -16.44
C LYS A 55 5.18 -14.16 -14.95
N ILE A 56 4.09 -14.79 -14.50
CA ILE A 56 4.01 -15.48 -13.21
C ILE A 56 4.04 -16.99 -13.48
N ASP A 57 4.93 -17.70 -12.80
CA ASP A 57 4.93 -19.16 -12.74
C ASP A 57 3.67 -19.65 -12.00
N THR A 58 2.88 -20.55 -12.61
CA THR A 58 1.62 -21.00 -11.98
C THR A 58 1.81 -21.99 -10.84
N THR A 59 3.00 -22.59 -10.69
CA THR A 59 3.30 -23.58 -9.65
C THR A 59 3.77 -22.91 -8.37
N HIS A 60 4.67 -21.94 -8.49
CA HIS A 60 5.31 -21.29 -7.33
C HIS A 60 4.94 -19.82 -7.17
N HIS A 61 4.14 -19.27 -8.09
CA HIS A 61 3.76 -17.85 -8.11
C HIS A 61 4.95 -16.90 -8.15
N LEU A 62 6.08 -17.35 -8.69
CA LEU A 62 7.29 -16.55 -8.82
C LEU A 62 7.23 -15.65 -10.06
N LEU A 63 7.79 -14.45 -9.94
CA LEU A 63 8.04 -13.58 -11.07
C LEU A 63 9.07 -14.23 -12.02
N ARG A 64 8.74 -14.24 -13.31
CA ARG A 64 9.57 -14.78 -14.38
C ARG A 64 9.66 -13.80 -15.53
N GLY A 65 10.76 -13.88 -16.28
CA GLY A 65 10.91 -13.14 -17.54
C GLY A 65 9.98 -13.66 -18.64
N LYS A 66 9.79 -12.83 -19.68
CA LYS A 66 8.96 -13.12 -20.87
C LYS A 66 9.14 -14.53 -21.47
N HIS A 67 10.40 -15.00 -21.53
CA HIS A 67 10.77 -16.25 -22.20
C HIS A 67 10.72 -17.49 -21.29
N PHE A 68 10.12 -17.40 -20.10
CA PHE A 68 9.92 -18.59 -19.26
C PHE A 68 9.01 -19.60 -19.97
N ASN A 69 9.49 -20.85 -20.05
CA ASN A 69 8.88 -21.94 -20.82
C ASN A 69 7.95 -22.84 -19.99
N GLY A 70 7.96 -22.70 -18.66
CA GLY A 70 7.08 -23.47 -17.78
C GLY A 70 5.64 -22.96 -17.77
N PRO A 71 4.71 -23.69 -17.12
CA PRO A 71 3.35 -23.26 -16.88
C PRO A 71 3.31 -21.85 -16.27
N SER A 72 2.72 -20.90 -16.99
CA SER A 72 2.81 -19.50 -16.64
C SER A 72 1.66 -18.67 -17.19
N ARG A 73 1.44 -17.50 -16.59
CA ARG A 73 0.48 -16.49 -17.06
C ARG A 73 1.21 -15.16 -17.26
N VAL A 74 0.71 -14.34 -18.18
CA VAL A 74 1.26 -13.00 -18.42
C VAL A 74 0.90 -12.09 -17.24
N VAL A 75 1.82 -11.19 -16.88
CA VAL A 75 1.59 -10.13 -15.89
C VAL A 75 2.17 -8.83 -16.40
N TYR A 76 1.42 -7.73 -16.25
CA TYR A 76 1.88 -6.40 -16.58
C TYR A 76 2.33 -5.71 -15.30
N LEU A 77 3.64 -5.58 -15.11
CA LEU A 77 4.18 -4.97 -13.89
C LEU A 77 3.95 -3.44 -13.85
N GLY A 78 3.92 -2.80 -15.01
CA GLY A 78 3.99 -1.35 -15.08
C GLY A 78 5.43 -0.82 -14.95
N ASP A 79 5.65 0.40 -15.42
CA ASP A 79 6.91 1.13 -15.34
C ASP A 79 7.40 1.33 -13.91
N VAL A 80 6.53 1.73 -12.99
CA VAL A 80 6.88 1.97 -11.59
C VAL A 80 7.45 0.70 -10.93
N SER A 81 6.74 -0.43 -11.01
CA SER A 81 7.24 -1.67 -10.42
C SER A 81 8.51 -2.18 -11.10
N LYS A 82 8.62 -2.06 -12.43
CA LYS A 82 9.85 -2.42 -13.16
C LYS A 82 11.04 -1.57 -12.69
N ALA A 83 10.83 -0.25 -12.56
CA ALA A 83 11.83 0.69 -12.06
C ALA A 83 12.25 0.34 -10.63
N LEU A 84 11.30 0.09 -9.73
CA LEU A 84 11.58 -0.26 -8.33
C LEU A 84 12.39 -1.56 -8.23
N LEU A 85 11.95 -2.63 -8.92
CA LEU A 85 12.63 -3.92 -8.89
C LEU A 85 14.05 -3.86 -9.45
N ALA A 86 14.29 -3.00 -10.43
CA ALA A 86 15.63 -2.82 -11.04
C ALA A 86 16.65 -2.18 -10.08
N GLN A 87 16.20 -1.48 -9.03
CA GLN A 87 17.08 -0.84 -8.04
C GLN A 87 17.42 -1.75 -6.84
N LEU A 88 16.80 -2.92 -6.74
CA LEU A 88 17.07 -3.85 -5.65
C LEU A 88 18.44 -4.50 -5.84
N SER A 89 19.32 -4.39 -4.84
CA SER A 89 20.72 -4.83 -4.96
C SER A 89 20.88 -6.35 -4.90
N GLN A 90 20.06 -7.04 -4.10
CA GLN A 90 20.07 -8.50 -3.93
C GLN A 90 18.65 -9.01 -3.65
N PRO A 91 17.71 -8.85 -4.59
CA PRO A 91 16.33 -9.24 -4.34
C PRO A 91 16.18 -10.76 -4.32
N GLU A 92 15.41 -11.25 -3.37
CA GLU A 92 14.75 -12.54 -3.54
C GLU A 92 13.80 -12.48 -4.74
N THR A 93 13.55 -13.62 -5.37
CA THR A 93 12.60 -13.66 -6.49
C THR A 93 11.22 -13.21 -6.00
N PRO A 94 10.62 -12.15 -6.57
CA PRO A 94 9.31 -11.69 -6.12
C PRO A 94 8.25 -12.78 -6.23
N VAL A 95 7.43 -12.90 -5.19
CA VAL A 95 6.37 -13.89 -5.08
C VAL A 95 5.03 -13.18 -5.13
N PHE A 96 4.16 -13.62 -6.04
CA PHE A 96 2.79 -13.13 -6.12
C PHE A 96 1.92 -13.87 -5.10
N HIS A 97 1.26 -13.12 -4.22
CA HIS A 97 0.22 -13.66 -3.35
C HIS A 97 -1.18 -13.44 -3.94
N GLU A 98 -1.33 -12.49 -4.86
CA GLU A 98 -2.48 -12.38 -5.76
C GLU A 98 -1.99 -12.22 -7.20
N GLY A 99 -2.12 -13.26 -8.01
CA GLY A 99 -1.77 -13.20 -9.44
C GLY A 99 -2.85 -12.51 -10.27
N PRO A 100 -2.53 -12.14 -11.53
CA PRO A 100 -3.49 -11.54 -12.44
C PRO A 100 -4.68 -12.45 -12.76
N GLY A 101 -5.84 -11.82 -12.93
CA GLY A 101 -7.06 -12.43 -13.49
C GLY A 101 -7.22 -12.10 -14.96
N TYR A 102 -8.43 -11.70 -15.39
CA TYR A 102 -8.67 -11.17 -16.74
C TYR A 102 -7.90 -9.87 -17.03
N ASN A 103 -7.56 -9.11 -15.98
CA ASN A 103 -6.78 -7.90 -16.08
C ASN A 103 -5.35 -8.19 -15.61
N GLU A 104 -4.41 -8.25 -16.56
CA GLU A 104 -3.01 -8.59 -16.31
C GLU A 104 -2.24 -7.54 -15.48
N GLN A 105 -2.80 -6.34 -15.32
CA GLN A 105 -2.23 -5.25 -14.52
C GLN A 105 -2.76 -5.24 -13.08
N ARG A 106 -3.67 -6.13 -12.70
CA ARG A 106 -4.16 -6.24 -11.31
C ARG A 106 -3.54 -7.43 -10.61
N TRP A 107 -2.72 -7.20 -9.60
CA TRP A 107 -1.97 -8.23 -8.90
C TRP A 107 -1.38 -7.68 -7.60
N LYS A 108 -0.90 -8.56 -6.74
CA LYS A 108 -0.09 -8.23 -5.57
C LYS A 108 1.11 -9.15 -5.45
N MET A 109 2.27 -8.57 -5.16
CA MET A 109 3.50 -9.31 -4.96
C MET A 109 4.32 -8.78 -3.81
N LYS A 110 5.17 -9.65 -3.27
CA LYS A 110 6.09 -9.35 -2.19
C LYS A 110 7.50 -9.80 -2.56
N THR A 111 8.50 -9.05 -2.16
CA THR A 111 9.91 -9.45 -2.23
C THR A 111 10.67 -8.88 -1.03
N THR A 112 11.85 -9.41 -0.79
CA THR A 112 12.80 -8.88 0.18
C THR A 112 14.12 -8.57 -0.51
N SER A 113 14.82 -7.54 -0.05
CA SER A 113 16.16 -7.20 -0.55
C SER A 113 16.93 -6.48 0.55
N SER A 114 18.10 -6.98 0.92
CA SER A 114 19.06 -6.28 1.80
C SER A 114 18.48 -5.75 3.13
N GLY A 115 17.49 -6.42 3.71
CA GLY A 115 16.83 -5.95 4.95
C GLY A 115 15.59 -5.09 4.74
N LEU A 116 15.24 -4.79 3.48
CA LEU A 116 13.95 -4.24 3.10
C LEU A 116 12.96 -5.36 2.81
N THR A 117 11.72 -5.16 3.26
CA THR A 117 10.55 -5.88 2.77
C THR A 117 9.74 -4.95 1.89
N ILE A 118 9.42 -5.41 0.69
CA ILE A 118 8.69 -4.64 -0.31
C ILE A 118 7.41 -5.40 -0.66
N ASP A 119 6.27 -4.77 -0.43
CA ASP A 119 4.97 -5.24 -0.91
C ASP A 119 4.45 -4.27 -1.97
N ILE A 120 3.97 -4.80 -3.09
CA ILE A 120 3.42 -3.99 -4.18
C ILE A 120 2.05 -4.53 -4.56
N HIS A 121 1.07 -3.65 -4.49
CA HIS A 121 -0.29 -3.89 -4.94
C HIS A 121 -0.60 -3.03 -6.17
N SER A 122 -0.79 -3.70 -7.32
CA SER A 122 -1.20 -3.05 -8.55
C SER A 122 -2.71 -3.13 -8.72
N THR A 123 -3.35 -1.98 -8.88
CA THR A 123 -4.83 -1.87 -8.91
C THR A 123 -5.31 -0.78 -9.84
N ALA A 124 -6.48 -1.01 -10.43
CA ALA A 124 -7.18 0.01 -11.19
C ALA A 124 -7.83 1.02 -10.24
N TYR A 125 -7.72 2.30 -10.57
CA TYR A 125 -8.36 3.39 -9.84
C TYR A 125 -9.29 4.24 -10.71
N TRP A 126 -9.09 4.21 -12.03
CA TRP A 126 -9.90 4.95 -12.99
C TRP A 126 -10.20 4.13 -14.25
N GLY A 127 -11.41 4.31 -14.75
CA GLY A 127 -11.88 3.72 -15.99
C GLY A 127 -13.18 4.38 -16.43
N TRP A 128 -13.52 4.20 -17.71
CA TRP A 128 -14.75 4.64 -18.32
C TRP A 128 -15.46 3.46 -18.97
N GLY A 129 -16.58 3.03 -18.37
CA GLY A 129 -17.31 1.85 -18.83
C GLY A 129 -16.45 0.58 -18.78
N LEU A 130 -16.24 -0.07 -19.92
CA LEU A 130 -15.41 -1.27 -20.06
C LEU A 130 -13.90 -0.96 -20.17
N LEU A 131 -13.51 0.31 -20.34
CA LEU A 131 -12.11 0.69 -20.49
C LEU A 131 -11.52 1.06 -19.14
N THR A 132 -10.56 0.27 -18.66
CA THR A 132 -9.76 0.61 -17.48
C THR A 132 -8.46 1.26 -17.94
N SER A 133 -8.19 2.47 -17.47
CA SER A 133 -7.15 3.34 -18.05
C SER A 133 -6.21 3.94 -16.99
N GLY A 134 -6.61 3.98 -15.72
CA GLY A 134 -5.74 4.43 -14.63
C GLY A 134 -5.39 3.30 -13.67
N TYR A 135 -4.09 3.03 -13.50
CA TYR A 135 -3.56 2.08 -12.53
C TYR A 135 -2.63 2.75 -11.51
N LEU A 136 -2.69 2.25 -10.28
CA LEU A 136 -1.79 2.61 -9.19
C LEU A 136 -0.95 1.39 -8.81
N ASN A 137 0.29 1.63 -8.42
CA ASN A 137 1.08 0.73 -7.59
C ASN A 137 1.12 1.33 -6.18
N ILE A 138 0.53 0.61 -5.23
CA ILE A 138 0.66 0.90 -3.80
C ILE A 138 1.87 0.12 -3.31
N ILE A 139 2.91 0.83 -2.91
CA ILE A 139 4.20 0.25 -2.54
C ILE A 139 4.37 0.44 -1.03
N THR A 140 4.43 -0.67 -0.31
CA THR A 140 4.75 -0.67 1.12
C THR A 140 6.20 -1.10 1.27
N LEU A 141 7.01 -0.23 1.86
CA LEU A 141 8.41 -0.47 2.16
C LEU A 141 8.58 -0.57 3.66
N GLU A 142 9.13 -1.67 4.15
CA GLU A 142 9.48 -1.87 5.56
C GLU A 142 11.00 -2.07 5.69
N GLY A 143 11.63 -1.48 6.71
CA GLY A 143 13.06 -1.61 6.96
C GLY A 143 13.70 -0.27 7.36
N PRO A 144 15.03 -0.06 7.21
CA PRO A 144 15.69 1.19 7.59
C PRO A 144 15.30 2.40 6.72
N LEU A 145 15.02 3.55 7.34
CA LEU A 145 14.55 4.76 6.63
C LEU A 145 15.49 5.22 5.50
N ASN A 146 16.80 5.20 5.75
CA ASN A 146 17.82 5.59 4.77
C ASN A 146 17.79 4.70 3.52
N GLU A 147 17.54 3.39 3.69
CA GLU A 147 17.45 2.45 2.58
C GLU A 147 16.15 2.64 1.80
N ARG A 148 15.03 2.82 2.50
CA ARG A 148 13.73 3.12 1.86
C ARG A 148 13.81 4.41 1.04
N ALA A 149 14.31 5.49 1.64
CA ALA A 149 14.42 6.80 0.98
C ALA A 149 15.33 6.75 -0.26
N ARG A 150 16.47 6.04 -0.17
CA ARG A 150 17.37 5.85 -1.31
C ARG A 150 16.70 5.06 -2.43
N LEU A 151 16.04 3.95 -2.10
CA LEU A 151 15.33 3.13 -3.09
C LEU A 151 14.27 3.94 -3.83
N VAL A 152 13.52 4.78 -3.13
CA VAL A 152 12.52 5.67 -3.72
C VAL A 152 13.17 6.72 -4.63
N LEU A 153 14.27 7.33 -4.19
CA LEU A 153 15.00 8.32 -4.99
C LEU A 153 15.55 7.69 -6.28
N ASP A 154 16.18 6.53 -6.19
CA ASP A 154 16.75 5.83 -7.34
C ASP A 154 15.64 5.37 -8.31
N MET A 155 14.52 4.86 -7.77
CA MET A 155 13.34 4.49 -8.57
C MET A 155 12.76 5.69 -9.30
N THR A 156 12.48 6.79 -8.59
CA THR A 156 11.90 8.01 -9.20
C THR A 156 12.83 8.62 -10.25
N SER A 157 14.14 8.59 -10.01
CA SER A 157 15.14 9.13 -10.93
C SER A 157 15.28 8.29 -12.20
N SER A 158 14.93 7.00 -12.15
CA SER A 158 14.91 6.13 -13.33
C SER A 158 13.65 6.30 -14.19
N LEU A 159 12.61 6.98 -13.68
CA LEU A 159 11.37 7.24 -14.40
C LEU A 159 11.47 8.57 -15.16
N GLY A 160 10.93 8.62 -16.38
CA GLY A 160 10.92 9.84 -17.20
C GLY A 160 9.90 10.91 -16.73
N GLN A 161 8.99 10.55 -15.83
CA GLN A 161 7.99 11.44 -15.23
C GLN A 161 7.79 11.07 -13.77
N SER A 162 7.42 12.07 -12.96
CA SER A 162 7.08 11.85 -11.56
C SER A 162 5.93 10.82 -11.44
N PRO A 163 6.10 9.72 -10.68
CA PRO A 163 5.04 8.74 -10.46
C PRO A 163 3.96 9.28 -9.50
N TRP A 164 4.19 10.41 -8.85
CA TRP A 164 3.27 11.03 -7.89
C TRP A 164 2.17 11.85 -8.56
N GLU A 165 2.31 12.13 -9.86
CA GLU A 165 1.37 12.94 -10.63
C GLU A 165 0.26 12.08 -11.23
N MET A 166 -0.85 11.91 -10.50
CA MET A 166 -1.97 11.10 -10.97
C MET A 166 -2.62 11.70 -12.23
N ALA A 167 -2.91 10.85 -13.24
CA ALA A 167 -3.60 11.30 -14.46
C ALA A 167 -5.03 11.81 -14.17
N HIS A 168 -5.71 11.18 -13.20
CA HIS A 168 -7.05 11.58 -12.74
C HIS A 168 -7.04 11.78 -11.22
N PRO A 169 -6.53 12.92 -10.70
CA PRO A 169 -6.26 13.11 -9.28
C PRO A 169 -7.50 12.95 -8.40
N ASN A 170 -8.65 13.50 -8.81
CA ASN A 170 -9.91 13.37 -8.05
C ASN A 170 -10.37 11.90 -7.94
N SER A 171 -10.18 11.10 -8.98
CA SER A 171 -10.53 9.68 -8.96
C SER A 171 -9.55 8.87 -8.13
N ALA A 172 -8.25 9.19 -8.22
CA ALA A 172 -7.22 8.58 -7.39
C ALA A 172 -7.48 8.88 -5.91
N GLU A 173 -7.79 10.14 -5.56
CA GLU A 173 -8.09 10.55 -4.19
C GLU A 173 -9.35 9.86 -3.66
N LYS A 174 -10.42 9.79 -4.46
CA LYS A 174 -11.65 9.07 -4.09
C LYS A 174 -11.39 7.58 -3.87
N TRP A 175 -10.57 6.97 -4.73
CA TRP A 175 -10.19 5.57 -4.59
C TRP A 175 -9.34 5.34 -3.33
N LEU A 176 -8.39 6.25 -3.07
CA LEU A 176 -7.47 6.19 -1.93
C LEU A 176 -8.24 6.32 -0.63
N LYS A 177 -9.08 7.34 -0.47
CA LYS A 177 -9.91 7.53 0.75
C LYS A 177 -10.80 6.34 1.07
N ARG A 178 -11.24 5.58 0.06
CA ARG A 178 -12.05 4.37 0.25
C ARG A 178 -11.21 3.18 0.69
N SER A 179 -9.99 3.05 0.17
CA SER A 179 -9.16 1.84 0.34
C SER A 179 -8.15 1.98 1.48
N TYR A 180 -7.63 3.19 1.67
CA TYR A 180 -6.66 3.60 2.69
C TYR A 180 -7.07 4.98 3.25
N PRO A 181 -8.05 5.04 4.18
CA PRO A 181 -8.61 6.30 4.67
C PRO A 181 -7.60 7.22 5.38
N SER A 182 -6.48 6.67 5.84
CA SER A 182 -5.39 7.38 6.52
C SER A 182 -4.38 8.01 5.56
N LEU A 183 -4.40 7.67 4.27
CA LEU A 183 -3.46 8.17 3.27
C LEU A 183 -4.03 9.36 2.49
N ASP A 184 -3.14 10.28 2.12
CA ASP A 184 -3.44 11.44 1.29
C ASP A 184 -2.39 11.57 0.18
N LEU A 185 -2.84 11.77 -1.06
CA LEU A 185 -1.97 11.95 -2.22
C LEU A 185 -1.06 13.17 -2.11
N LYS A 186 -1.43 14.18 -1.31
CA LYS A 186 -0.61 15.37 -1.10
C LYS A 186 0.61 15.12 -0.21
N HIS A 187 0.57 14.08 0.61
CA HIS A 187 1.58 13.75 1.62
C HIS A 187 2.31 12.43 1.30
N ASN A 188 2.36 12.10 0.01
CA ASN A 188 3.03 10.92 -0.51
C ASN A 188 4.55 10.99 -0.30
#